data_AF-A0A503PCH3-F1
#
_entry.id   AF-A0A503PCH3-F1
#
_cell.length_a   1.000
_cell.length_b   1.000
_cell.length_c   1.000
_cell.angle_alpha   90.00
_cell.angle_beta   90.00
_cell.angle_gamma   90.00
#
_symmetry.space_group_name_H-M   'P 1'
#
loop_
_entity.id
_entity.type
_entity.pdbx_description
1 polymer ?
#
loop_
_entity_poly.entity_id
_entity_poly.type
_entity_poly.pdbx_seq_one_letter_code
_entity_poly.pdbx_strand_id
1 'polypeptide(L)'
;MDADTREDACLRADHLIRLLSDYGVALIRPTEKEPPAPSTSETIISNQVFGDPKTFREIIAVDGKFEIVTVKAGVGTVEQSFTLNEVMLNAGLVLSGDPAAKSVKGLGTQLAAATEIYRLNAAGLAGGK
;
A
#
# COMPACT_ATOMS: atom_id res chain seq x y z
N MET A 1 -18.42 -15.39 -15.15
CA MET A 1 -19.24 -14.66 -14.16
C MET A 1 -20.67 -14.87 -14.58
N ASP A 2 -21.47 -15.55 -13.75
CA ASP A 2 -22.91 -15.69 -13.98
C ASP A 2 -23.63 -14.35 -13.76
N ALA A 3 -24.87 -14.26 -14.24
CA ALA A 3 -25.66 -13.03 -14.17
C ALA A 3 -25.96 -12.61 -12.72
N ASP A 4 -26.14 -13.59 -11.84
CA ASP A 4 -26.47 -13.37 -10.42
C ASP A 4 -25.30 -12.72 -9.66
N THR A 5 -24.05 -13.15 -9.91
CA THR A 5 -22.87 -12.51 -9.29
C THR A 5 -22.69 -11.06 -9.75
N ARG A 6 -23.15 -10.73 -10.97
CA ARG A 6 -23.10 -9.37 -11.51
C ARG A 6 -24.14 -8.47 -10.85
N GLU A 7 -25.35 -8.98 -10.66
CA GLU A 7 -26.43 -8.23 -9.99
C GLU A 7 -26.08 -7.91 -8.54
N ASP A 8 -25.50 -8.87 -7.81
CA ASP A 8 -24.99 -8.64 -6.45
C ASP A 8 -23.87 -7.59 -6.38
N ALA A 9 -23.02 -7.52 -7.40
CA ALA A 9 -21.99 -6.49 -7.49
C ALA A 9 -22.61 -5.10 -7.76
N CYS A 10 -23.62 -5.03 -8.62
CA CYS A 10 -24.35 -3.80 -8.92
C CYS A 10 -25.08 -3.27 -7.69
N LEU A 11 -25.81 -4.13 -6.96
CA LEU A 11 -26.54 -3.73 -5.74
C LEU A 11 -25.61 -3.18 -4.66
N ARG A 12 -24.44 -3.80 -4.48
CA ARG A 12 -23.42 -3.33 -3.53
C ARG A 12 -22.83 -1.98 -3.94
N ALA A 13 -22.53 -1.81 -5.22
CA ALA A 13 -22.03 -0.54 -5.74
C ALA A 13 -23.07 0.58 -5.56
N ASP A 14 -24.33 0.32 -5.88
CA ASP A 14 -25.45 1.25 -5.70
C ASP A 14 -25.61 1.67 -4.24
N HIS A 15 -25.52 0.71 -3.30
CA HIS A 15 -25.62 0.99 -1.88
C HIS A 15 -24.49 1.91 -1.40
N LEU A 16 -23.25 1.64 -1.80
CA LEU A 16 -22.09 2.46 -1.47
C LEU A 16 -22.23 3.89 -2.03
N ILE A 17 -22.71 4.02 -3.26
CA ILE A 17 -22.94 5.32 -3.90
C ILE A 17 -23.94 6.16 -3.09
N ARG A 18 -25.05 5.56 -2.64
CA ARG A 18 -26.05 6.25 -1.80
C ARG A 18 -25.45 6.69 -0.47
N LEU A 19 -24.71 5.80 0.21
CA LEU A 19 -24.07 6.10 1.48
C LEU A 19 -23.10 7.28 1.35
N LEU A 20 -22.27 7.30 0.32
CA LEU A 20 -21.34 8.41 0.06
C LEU A 20 -22.07 9.72 -0.22
N SER A 21 -23.21 9.67 -0.93
CA SER A 21 -24.04 10.85 -1.18
C SER A 21 -24.60 11.45 0.11
N ASP A 22 -24.99 10.61 1.09
CA ASP A 22 -25.49 11.07 2.39
C ASP A 22 -24.41 11.85 3.19
N TYR A 23 -23.13 11.55 2.95
CA TYR A 23 -21.99 12.27 3.50
C TYR A 23 -21.53 13.46 2.65
N GLY A 24 -22.31 13.88 1.65
CA GLY A 24 -22.03 15.05 0.82
C GLY A 24 -21.02 14.81 -0.30
N VAL A 25 -20.74 13.56 -0.66
CA VAL A 25 -19.85 13.22 -1.77
C VAL A 25 -20.63 13.21 -3.09
N ALA A 26 -20.23 14.04 -4.05
CA ALA A 26 -20.82 14.07 -5.39
C ALA A 26 -20.02 13.20 -6.38
N LEU A 27 -20.67 12.25 -7.03
CA LEU A 27 -20.10 11.50 -8.15
C LEU A 27 -20.25 12.29 -9.44
N ILE A 28 -19.14 12.86 -9.89
CA ILE A 28 -19.05 13.57 -11.16
C ILE A 28 -18.48 12.58 -12.19
N ARG A 29 -19.15 12.38 -13.33
CA ARG A 29 -18.51 11.78 -14.52
C ARG A 29 -17.68 12.87 -15.19
N PRO A 30 -16.36 12.90 -15.00
CA PRO A 30 -15.56 13.97 -15.55
C PRO A 30 -15.43 13.68 -17.05
N THR A 31 -15.82 14.63 -17.89
CA THR A 31 -15.77 14.49 -19.36
C THR A 31 -14.33 14.32 -19.87
N GLU A 32 -13.36 14.77 -19.11
CA GLU A 32 -11.92 14.50 -19.22
C GLU A 32 -11.36 14.59 -17.80
N LYS A 33 -11.22 13.46 -17.09
CA LYS A 33 -10.46 13.47 -15.84
C LYS A 33 -9.01 13.29 -16.23
N GLU A 34 -8.22 14.35 -16.17
CA GLU A 34 -6.80 14.18 -15.97
C GLU A 34 -6.63 13.29 -14.72
N PRO A 35 -5.87 12.19 -14.79
CA PRO A 35 -5.61 11.35 -13.63
C PRO A 35 -5.21 12.25 -12.46
N PRO A 36 -5.72 12.03 -11.23
CA PRO A 36 -5.26 12.82 -10.10
C PRO A 36 -3.73 12.79 -10.10
N ALA A 37 -3.12 13.97 -9.98
CA ALA A 37 -1.67 14.06 -9.91
C ALA A 37 -1.19 13.05 -8.87
N PRO A 38 -0.13 12.26 -9.17
CA PRO A 38 0.40 11.30 -8.22
C PRO A 38 0.67 12.04 -6.90
N SER A 39 0.35 11.39 -5.78
CA SER A 39 0.65 11.93 -4.45
C SER A 39 2.09 12.43 -4.44
N THR A 40 2.30 13.69 -4.09
CA THR A 40 3.64 14.26 -3.87
C THR A 40 4.21 13.85 -2.52
N SER A 41 3.38 13.25 -1.65
CA SER A 41 3.86 12.65 -0.41
C SER A 41 4.60 11.37 -0.74
N GLU A 42 5.87 11.34 -0.37
CA GLU A 42 6.70 10.14 -0.37
C GLU A 42 6.14 9.06 0.57
N THR A 43 5.28 9.42 1.53
CA THR A 43 4.64 8.50 2.46
C THR A 43 3.44 7.79 1.82
N ILE A 44 3.54 6.47 1.74
CA ILE A 44 2.55 5.55 1.17
C ILE A 44 1.53 5.15 2.22
N ILE A 45 1.99 4.81 3.43
CA ILE A 45 1.15 4.49 4.57
C ILE A 45 1.83 4.98 5.84
N SER A 46 1.03 5.36 6.85
CA SER A 46 1.48 5.64 8.20
C SER A 46 0.50 5.01 9.18
N ASN A 47 0.96 3.97 9.88
CA ASN A 47 0.14 3.20 10.81
C ASN A 47 0.71 3.28 12.23
N GLN A 48 -0.14 3.58 13.20
CA GLN A 48 0.24 3.54 14.61
C GLN A 48 0.63 2.10 15.01
N VAL A 49 1.71 1.96 15.78
CA VAL A 49 2.12 0.67 16.33
C VAL A 49 1.15 0.27 17.45
N PHE A 50 0.63 -0.95 17.37
CA PHE A 50 -0.25 -1.49 18.40
C PHE A 50 0.47 -1.51 19.76
N GLY A 51 -0.17 -0.96 20.79
CA GLY A 51 0.39 -0.88 22.14
C GLY A 51 1.38 0.27 22.37
N ASP A 52 1.74 1.06 21.35
CA ASP A 52 2.57 2.26 21.49
C ASP A 52 2.00 3.45 20.69
N PRO A 53 1.18 4.32 21.32
CA PRO A 53 0.51 5.42 20.63
C PRO A 53 1.43 6.55 20.17
N LYS A 54 2.70 6.54 20.56
CA LYS A 54 3.68 7.56 20.16
C LYS A 54 4.57 7.11 19.01
N THR A 55 4.35 5.89 18.51
CA THR A 55 5.18 5.27 17.48
C THR A 55 4.34 4.92 16.27
N PHE A 56 4.80 5.36 15.11
CA PHE A 56 4.20 5.08 13.81
C PHE A 56 5.17 4.24 12.97
N ARG A 57 4.60 3.43 12.10
CA ARG A 57 5.29 2.67 11.07
C ARG A 57 4.88 3.26 9.73
N GLU A 58 5.85 3.80 9.03
CA GLU A 58 5.66 4.40 7.72
C GLU A 58 6.30 3.54 6.64
N ILE A 59 5.67 3.55 5.46
CA ILE A 59 6.31 3.11 4.23
C ILE A 59 6.46 4.36 3.38
N ILE A 60 7.69 4.64 2.96
CA ILE A 60 8.01 5.80 2.13
C ILE A 60 8.71 5.36 0.84
N ALA A 61 8.56 6.13 -0.23
CA ALA A 61 9.29 5.98 -1.48
C ALA A 61 10.44 7.01 -1.53
N VAL A 62 11.68 6.54 -1.64
CA VAL A 62 12.90 7.37 -1.63
C VAL A 62 13.91 6.82 -2.63
N ASP A 63 14.43 7.66 -3.52
CA ASP A 63 15.57 7.36 -4.41
C ASP A 63 15.53 5.99 -5.12
N GLY A 64 14.42 5.63 -5.79
CA GLY A 64 14.35 4.33 -6.48
C GLY A 64 13.89 3.16 -5.60
N LYS A 65 13.67 3.39 -4.30
CA LYS A 65 13.46 2.35 -3.29
C LYS A 65 12.24 2.65 -2.42
N PHE A 66 11.90 1.65 -1.62
CA PHE A 66 10.94 1.77 -0.54
C PHE A 66 11.65 1.59 0.78
N GLU A 67 11.29 2.42 1.75
CA GLU A 67 11.81 2.33 3.11
C GLU A 67 10.68 2.10 4.11
N ILE A 68 10.96 1.26 5.10
CA ILE A 68 10.12 1.12 6.27
C ILE A 68 10.75 1.96 7.38
N VAL A 69 10.01 2.97 7.83
CA VAL A 69 10.49 3.93 8.83
C VAL A 69 9.69 3.77 10.12
N THR A 70 10.39 3.69 11.25
CA THR A 70 9.77 3.89 12.57
C THR A 70 9.82 5.38 12.89
N VAL A 71 8.67 6.02 13.07
CA VAL A 71 8.60 7.40 13.52
C VAL A 71 8.20 7.43 14.98
N LYS A 72 9.08 7.95 15.84
CA LYS A 72 8.81 8.11 17.28
C LYS A 72 9.03 9.55 17.69
N ALA A 73 8.00 10.17 18.27
CA ALA A 73 8.04 11.57 18.68
C ALA A 73 8.53 12.53 17.56
N GLY A 74 8.15 12.25 16.31
CA GLY A 74 8.56 13.04 15.13
C GLY A 74 9.95 12.72 14.57
N VAL A 75 10.69 11.79 15.17
CA VAL A 75 12.00 11.34 14.66
C VAL A 75 11.83 10.03 13.90
N GLY A 76 12.16 10.05 12.62
CA GLY A 76 12.17 8.87 11.75
C GLY A 76 13.48 8.08 11.87
N THR A 77 13.38 6.76 11.96
CA THR A 77 14.50 5.82 11.87
C THR A 77 14.20 4.80 10.78
N VAL A 78 15.09 4.71 9.77
CA VAL A 78 14.97 3.72 8.70
C VAL A 78 15.32 2.35 9.24
N GLU A 79 14.39 1.42 9.11
CA GLU A 79 14.53 0.06 9.63
C GLU A 79 14.94 -0.91 8.52
N GLN A 80 14.39 -0.68 7.33
CA GLN A 80 14.67 -1.46 6.14
C GLN A 80 14.53 -0.57 4.90
N SER A 81 15.37 -0.84 3.90
CA SER A 81 15.32 -0.23 2.57
C SER A 81 15.37 -1.37 1.56
N PHE A 82 14.47 -1.35 0.57
CA PHE A 82 14.34 -2.43 -0.41
C PHE A 82 13.72 -1.94 -1.72
N THR A 83 13.87 -2.75 -2.76
CA THR A 83 13.16 -2.63 -4.03
C THR A 83 12.05 -3.66 -4.15
N LEU A 84 11.01 -3.39 -4.94
CA LEU A 84 9.96 -4.39 -5.19
C LEU A 84 10.53 -5.65 -5.84
N ASN A 85 11.56 -5.53 -6.69
CA ASN A 85 12.20 -6.68 -7.32
C ASN A 85 12.83 -7.62 -6.29
N GLU A 86 13.57 -7.08 -5.30
CA GLU A 86 14.15 -7.86 -4.21
C GLU A 86 13.06 -8.58 -3.40
N VAL A 87 11.95 -7.89 -3.11
CA VAL A 87 10.85 -8.51 -2.35
C VAL A 87 10.14 -9.60 -3.16
N MET A 88 10.01 -9.45 -4.48
CA MET A 88 9.43 -10.50 -5.34
C MET A 88 10.33 -11.74 -5.40
N LEU A 89 11.66 -11.56 -5.47
CA LEU A 89 12.60 -12.67 -5.37
C LEU A 89 12.48 -13.39 -4.02
N ASN A 90 12.41 -12.63 -2.93
CA ASN A 90 12.24 -13.19 -1.60
C ASN A 90 10.88 -13.88 -1.41
N ALA A 91 9.82 -13.37 -2.03
CA ALA A 91 8.51 -14.02 -2.04
C ALA A 91 8.59 -15.41 -2.72
N GLY A 92 9.38 -15.54 -3.79
CA GLY A 92 9.67 -16.82 -4.43
C GLY A 92 10.28 -17.85 -3.46
N LEU A 93 11.22 -17.42 -2.62
CA LEU A 93 11.82 -18.29 -1.58
C LEU A 93 10.80 -18.77 -0.56
N VAL A 94 9.87 -17.89 -0.15
CA VAL A 94 8.79 -18.26 0.78
C VAL A 94 7.82 -19.25 0.15
N LEU A 95 7.42 -19.00 -1.11
CA LEU A 95 6.47 -19.86 -1.83
C LEU A 95 7.03 -21.26 -2.11
N SER A 96 8.33 -21.39 -2.37
CA SER A 96 8.98 -22.67 -2.58
C SER A 96 9.32 -23.40 -1.26
N GLY A 97 9.13 -22.75 -0.11
CA GLY A 97 9.54 -23.29 1.19
C GLY A 97 11.06 -23.37 1.36
N ASP A 98 11.82 -22.56 0.62
CA ASP A 98 13.28 -22.55 0.66
C ASP A 98 13.77 -22.11 2.05
N PRO A 99 14.66 -22.89 2.72
CA PRO A 99 15.24 -22.51 4.01
C PRO A 99 15.92 -21.14 4.02
N ALA A 100 16.42 -20.67 2.87
CA ALA A 100 17.02 -19.34 2.71
C ALA A 100 16.05 -18.20 3.07
N ALA A 101 14.73 -18.40 2.97
CA ALA A 101 13.77 -17.39 3.41
C ALA A 101 13.93 -17.02 4.89
N LYS A 102 14.39 -17.96 5.74
CA LYS A 102 14.57 -17.72 7.19
C LYS A 102 15.77 -16.84 7.52
N SER A 103 16.73 -16.71 6.61
CA SER A 103 17.91 -15.87 6.85
C SER A 103 17.68 -14.40 6.45
N VAL A 104 16.60 -14.11 5.73
CA VAL A 104 16.25 -12.73 5.33
C VAL A 104 15.63 -12.00 6.53
N LYS A 105 16.43 -11.12 7.15
CA LYS A 105 15.99 -10.31 8.30
C LYS A 105 14.80 -9.43 7.90
N GLY A 106 13.72 -9.50 8.67
CA GLY A 106 12.57 -8.63 8.46
C GLY A 106 11.72 -8.95 7.24
N LEU A 107 11.89 -10.14 6.64
CA LEU A 107 11.18 -10.58 5.43
C LEU A 107 9.65 -10.45 5.53
N GLY A 108 9.06 -10.86 6.65
CA GLY A 108 7.61 -10.73 6.85
C GLY A 108 7.13 -9.28 6.74
N THR A 109 7.90 -8.33 7.27
CA THR A 109 7.59 -6.90 7.18
C THR A 109 7.74 -6.38 5.76
N GLN A 110 8.75 -6.83 5.01
CA GLN A 110 8.93 -6.47 3.59
C GLN A 110 7.76 -6.96 2.73
N LEU A 111 7.32 -8.21 2.93
CA LEU A 111 6.20 -8.79 2.20
C LEU A 111 4.88 -8.09 2.53
N ALA A 112 4.65 -7.76 3.81
CA ALA A 112 3.50 -6.97 4.22
C ALA A 112 3.55 -5.57 3.58
N ALA A 113 4.71 -4.91 3.59
CA ALA A 113 4.89 -3.60 2.96
C ALA A 113 4.63 -3.65 1.45
N ALA A 114 5.16 -4.64 0.74
CA ALA A 114 4.91 -4.84 -0.69
C ALA A 114 3.41 -5.07 -0.97
N THR A 115 2.71 -5.79 -0.10
CA THR A 115 1.25 -5.99 -0.21
C THR A 115 0.53 -4.65 -0.15
N GLU A 116 0.87 -3.79 0.82
CA GLU A 116 0.27 -2.45 0.94
C GLU A 116 0.61 -1.55 -0.25
N ILE A 117 1.86 -1.58 -0.72
CA ILE A 117 2.31 -0.82 -1.90
C ILE A 117 1.47 -1.18 -3.14
N TYR A 118 1.26 -2.48 -3.40
CA TYR A 118 0.42 -2.91 -4.51
C TYR A 118 -1.07 -2.61 -4.29
N ARG A 119 -1.57 -2.81 -3.06
CA ARG A 119 -2.98 -2.53 -2.70
C ARG A 119 -3.34 -1.06 -2.92
N LEU A 120 -2.40 -0.16 -2.66
CA LEU A 120 -2.56 1.29 -2.82
C LEU A 120 -2.11 1.80 -4.20
N ASN A 121 -1.74 0.91 -5.13
CA ASN A 121 -1.23 1.25 -6.45
C ASN A 121 -0.02 2.22 -6.40
N ALA A 122 0.83 2.06 -5.38
CA ALA A 122 1.98 2.92 -5.09
C ALA A 122 3.29 2.39 -5.68
N ALA A 123 3.26 1.28 -6.42
CA ALA A 123 4.47 0.65 -6.99
C ALA A 123 5.28 1.57 -7.90
N GLY A 124 4.61 2.53 -8.56
CA GLY A 124 5.25 3.52 -9.42
C GLY A 124 5.92 4.68 -8.67
N LEU A 125 5.72 4.84 -7.36
CA LEU A 125 6.24 6.00 -6.62
C LEU A 125 7.75 5.93 -6.37
N ALA A 126 8.31 4.73 -6.22
CA ALA A 126 9.76 4.57 -6.08
C ALA A 126 10.51 4.77 -7.40
N GLY A 127 9.86 4.56 -8.55
CA GLY A 127 10.46 4.80 -9.86
C GLY A 127 10.44 6.28 -10.21
N GLY A 128 11.46 7.02 -9.80
CA GLY A 128 11.67 8.40 -10.26
C GLY A 128 11.64 8.48 -11.79
N LYS A 129 10.96 9.50 -12.32
CA LYS A 129 11.09 9.94 -13.71
C LYS A 129 12.51 10.40 -14.01
#